data_AF-A0A1W2M2F5-F1
#
_entry.id   AF-A0A1W2M2F5-F1
#
_cell.length_a   1.000
_cell.length_b   1.000
_cell.length_c   1.000
_cell.angle_alpha   90.00
_cell.angle_beta   90.00
_cell.angle_gamma   90.00
#
_symmetry.space_group_name_H-M   'P 1'
#
loop_
_entity.id
_entity.type
_entity.pdbx_description
1 polymer ?
#
loop_
_entity_poly.entity_id
_entity_poly.type
_entity_poly.pdbx_seq_one_letter_code
_entity_poly.pdbx_strand_id
1 'polypeptide(L)'
;MMKFSRYALTSAIAVAGLGGMSGTAAAQTQAWTMSVSPSTNLAAEQTVSVNASGLDAGRQILLLECPTEDGSCYIIGYPTADANGVISTTATVYRHMSFDDRAYDCKTLSGGCSVVGSDFSTGGELVKVQLTFQ
;
A
#
# COMPACT_ATOMS: atom_id res chain seq x y z
N MET A 1 -38.74 -4.86 -53.42
CA MET A 1 -39.84 -3.99 -53.88
C MET A 1 -40.71 -3.61 -52.69
N MET A 2 -40.93 -2.32 -52.53
CA MET A 2 -41.57 -1.66 -51.39
C MET A 2 -43.01 -2.09 -51.13
N LYS A 3 -43.38 -2.16 -49.84
CA LYS A 3 -44.70 -1.73 -49.36
C LYS A 3 -44.63 -1.37 -47.88
N PHE A 4 -44.29 -0.11 -47.61
CA PHE A 4 -44.65 0.56 -46.37
C PHE A 4 -46.02 1.21 -46.57
N SER A 5 -46.92 1.00 -45.63
CA SER A 5 -47.73 2.05 -45.01
C SER A 5 -49.05 1.47 -44.49
N ARG A 6 -49.25 1.62 -43.18
CA ARG A 6 -50.45 2.14 -42.51
C ARG A 6 -50.35 1.78 -41.03
N TYR A 7 -50.22 2.77 -40.15
CA TYR A 7 -51.28 3.16 -39.23
C TYR A 7 -50.74 4.16 -38.20
N ALA A 8 -51.53 5.21 -38.02
CA ALA A 8 -51.42 6.20 -36.97
C ALA A 8 -51.48 5.56 -35.58
N LEU A 9 -50.91 6.22 -34.57
CA LEU A 9 -51.51 6.36 -33.24
C LEU A 9 -50.67 7.37 -32.45
N THR A 10 -51.23 8.57 -32.29
CA THR A 10 -50.91 9.52 -31.24
C THR A 10 -51.01 8.83 -29.88
N SER A 11 -49.97 8.89 -29.06
CA SER A 11 -50.08 8.80 -27.59
C SER A 11 -48.83 9.42 -26.96
N ALA A 12 -49.07 10.40 -26.09
CA ALA A 12 -48.07 11.12 -25.34
C ALA A 12 -47.77 10.40 -24.01
N ILE A 13 -46.47 10.34 -23.69
CA ILE A 13 -45.83 10.44 -22.37
C ILE A 13 -46.10 9.32 -21.34
N ALA A 14 -45.02 8.63 -20.98
CA ALA A 14 -44.60 8.43 -19.60
C ALA A 14 -43.07 8.26 -19.55
N VAL A 15 -42.34 9.32 -19.19
CA VAL A 15 -40.93 9.23 -18.80
C VAL A 15 -40.91 8.77 -17.34
N ALA A 16 -40.79 7.46 -17.13
CA ALA A 16 -40.41 6.90 -15.84
C ALA A 16 -38.94 6.47 -15.96
N GLY A 17 -38.05 7.29 -15.39
CA GLY A 17 -36.61 7.08 -15.43
C GLY A 17 -36.21 5.77 -14.76
N LEU A 18 -35.54 4.91 -15.52
CA LEU A 18 -34.70 3.83 -15.01
C LEU A 18 -33.25 4.27 -15.17
N GLY A 19 -32.86 5.28 -14.39
CA GLY A 19 -31.46 5.66 -14.20
C GLY A 19 -30.82 4.77 -13.13
N GLY A 20 -30.62 3.49 -13.44
CA GLY A 20 -29.83 2.59 -12.62
C GLY A 20 -28.37 2.68 -13.06
N MET A 21 -27.57 3.37 -12.25
CA MET A 21 -26.19 3.72 -12.54
C MET A 21 -25.32 2.47 -12.74
N SER A 22 -24.94 2.18 -13.98
CA SER A 22 -23.79 1.33 -14.29
C SER A 22 -22.51 2.08 -13.92
N GLY A 23 -22.24 2.21 -12.62
CA GLY A 23 -20.94 2.62 -12.13
C GLY A 23 -19.99 1.43 -12.21
N THR A 24 -19.21 1.33 -13.29
CA THR A 24 -17.93 0.64 -13.21
C THR A 24 -17.12 1.34 -12.12
N ALA A 25 -17.05 0.75 -10.93
CA ALA A 25 -16.09 1.17 -9.93
C ALA A 25 -14.71 0.97 -10.55
N ALA A 26 -14.12 2.03 -11.08
CA ALA A 26 -12.69 2.07 -11.25
C ALA A 26 -12.12 1.88 -9.84
N ALA A 27 -11.44 0.75 -9.61
CA ALA A 27 -10.61 0.59 -8.43
C ALA A 27 -9.62 1.76 -8.48
N GLN A 28 -9.87 2.81 -7.70
CA GLN A 28 -8.88 3.85 -7.52
C GLN A 28 -7.73 3.17 -6.80
N THR A 29 -6.58 3.07 -7.48
CA THR A 29 -5.30 2.77 -6.85
C THR A 29 -5.02 3.95 -5.92
N GLN A 30 -5.61 3.93 -4.74
CA GLN A 30 -5.40 4.97 -3.76
C GLN A 30 -4.00 4.72 -3.21
N ALA A 31 -3.02 5.39 -3.82
CA ALA A 31 -1.63 5.26 -3.43
C ALA A 31 -1.50 5.81 -2.00
N TRP A 32 -1.08 4.97 -1.07
CA TRP A 32 -0.84 5.36 0.30
C TRP A 32 0.63 5.78 0.48
N THR A 33 0.94 6.46 1.58
CA THR A 33 2.29 6.94 1.86
C THR A 33 2.78 6.41 3.20
N MET A 34 4.10 6.30 3.34
CA MET A 34 4.78 5.88 4.56
C MET A 34 5.99 6.75 4.83
N SER A 35 6.25 7.00 6.11
CA SER A 35 7.46 7.68 6.59
C SER A 35 8.02 6.96 7.81
N VAL A 36 9.34 7.02 7.96
CA VAL A 36 10.08 6.45 9.09
C VAL A 36 10.95 7.55 9.71
N SER A 37 10.90 7.71 11.04
CA SER A 37 11.65 8.76 11.75
C SER A 37 12.24 8.26 13.07
N PRO A 38 13.56 8.42 13.31
CA PRO A 38 14.55 8.79 12.30
C PRO A 38 14.70 7.69 11.24
N SER A 39 15.09 8.05 10.02
CA SER A 39 15.46 7.10 8.96
C SER A 39 16.95 7.14 8.63
N THR A 40 17.69 8.06 9.25
CA THR A 40 19.11 8.25 9.00
C THR A 40 19.89 8.31 10.29
N ASN A 41 21.19 8.06 10.19
CA ASN A 41 22.11 8.06 11.33
C ASN A 41 21.64 7.11 12.46
N LEU A 42 21.10 5.96 12.08
CA LEU A 42 20.53 5.00 13.00
C LEU A 42 21.63 4.22 13.75
N ALA A 43 21.43 4.01 15.04
CA ALA A 43 22.15 2.99 15.78
C ALA A 43 21.69 1.59 15.36
N ALA A 44 22.50 0.57 15.64
CA ALA A 44 22.03 -0.81 15.53
C ALA A 44 20.85 -1.04 16.48
N GLU A 45 19.81 -1.73 16.01
CA GLU A 45 18.62 -2.09 16.80
C GLU A 45 17.84 -0.86 17.33
N GLN A 46 17.88 0.23 16.58
CA GLN A 46 17.16 1.44 16.95
C GLN A 46 15.65 1.28 16.74
N THR A 47 14.86 1.71 17.71
CA THR A 47 13.41 1.89 17.53
C THR A 47 13.13 3.18 16.77
N VAL A 48 12.31 3.08 15.73
CA VAL A 48 11.89 4.19 14.86
C VAL A 48 10.37 4.34 14.90
N SER A 49 9.88 5.56 14.70
CA SER A 49 8.47 5.84 14.44
C SER A 49 8.15 5.55 12.98
N VAL A 50 7.03 4.86 12.73
CA VAL A 50 6.51 4.58 11.41
C VAL A 50 5.11 5.16 11.31
N ASN A 51 4.90 6.02 10.31
CA ASN A 51 3.60 6.64 10.05
C ASN A 51 3.19 6.37 8.61
N ALA A 52 1.93 5.95 8.41
CA ALA A 52 1.36 5.75 7.09
C ALA A 52 -0.01 6.42 6.97
N SER A 53 -0.40 6.82 5.76
CA SER A 53 -1.66 7.53 5.50
C SER A 53 -2.19 7.26 4.10
N GLY A 54 -3.51 7.43 3.92
CA GLY A 54 -4.20 7.16 2.65
C GLY A 54 -4.63 5.71 2.48
N LEU A 55 -4.60 4.94 3.57
CA LEU A 55 -5.08 3.55 3.61
C LEU A 55 -6.61 3.53 3.79
N ASP A 56 -7.24 2.42 3.41
CA ASP A 56 -8.61 2.14 3.85
C ASP A 56 -8.66 1.98 5.39
N ALA A 57 -9.75 2.40 6.02
CA ALA A 57 -9.96 2.18 7.45
C ALA A 57 -9.94 0.66 7.77
N GLY A 58 -9.19 0.27 8.81
CA GLY A 58 -9.03 -1.13 9.19
C GLY A 58 -8.11 -1.95 8.27
N ARG A 59 -7.47 -1.33 7.26
CA ARG A 59 -6.50 -1.99 6.41
C ARG A 59 -5.27 -2.42 7.22
N GLN A 60 -4.87 -3.69 7.09
CA GLN A 60 -3.63 -4.19 7.68
C GLN A 60 -2.51 -4.24 6.64
N ILE A 61 -1.29 -3.87 7.04
CA ILE A 61 -0.09 -3.98 6.22
C ILE A 61 0.94 -4.92 6.89
N LEU A 62 1.79 -5.58 6.11
CA LEU A 62 3.06 -6.11 6.59
C LEU A 62 4.06 -4.96 6.61
N LEU A 63 4.73 -4.80 7.74
CA LEU A 63 5.90 -3.94 7.85
C LEU A 63 7.15 -4.81 7.85
N LEU A 64 8.03 -4.57 6.89
CA LEU A 64 9.21 -5.36 6.60
C LEU A 64 10.47 -4.50 6.69
N GLU A 65 11.58 -5.10 7.10
CA GLU A 65 12.92 -4.56 6.87
C GLU A 65 13.66 -5.45 5.88
N CYS A 66 14.20 -4.87 4.81
CA CYS A 66 14.84 -5.59 3.71
C CYS A 66 16.24 -5.03 3.45
N PRO A 67 17.30 -5.86 3.39
CA PRO A 67 18.61 -5.46 2.90
C PRO A 67 18.66 -5.42 1.36
N THR A 68 17.84 -6.22 0.69
CA THR A 68 17.83 -6.40 -0.77
C THR A 68 16.40 -6.57 -1.28
N GLU A 69 16.19 -6.38 -2.58
CA GLU A 69 14.89 -6.55 -3.25
C GLU A 69 14.59 -8.01 -3.64
N ASP A 70 15.44 -8.96 -3.23
CA ASP A 70 15.31 -10.39 -3.57
C ASP A 70 14.32 -11.14 -2.66
N GLY A 71 13.65 -10.44 -1.74
CA GLY A 71 12.64 -10.99 -0.84
C GLY A 71 13.16 -11.43 0.53
N SER A 72 14.46 -11.31 0.79
CA SER A 72 15.04 -11.55 2.11
C SER A 72 14.68 -10.42 3.09
N CYS A 73 13.52 -10.48 3.75
CA CYS A 73 13.08 -9.43 4.67
C CYS A 73 12.68 -9.96 6.06
N TYR A 74 12.94 -9.18 7.10
CA TYR A 74 12.40 -9.42 8.44
C TYR A 74 11.03 -8.79 8.56
N ILE A 75 10.09 -9.52 9.17
CA ILE A 75 8.81 -8.94 9.56
C ILE A 75 9.03 -8.18 10.86
N ILE A 76 8.81 -6.88 10.82
CA ILE A 76 8.97 -5.96 11.94
C ILE A 76 7.63 -5.42 12.46
N GLY A 77 6.51 -5.79 11.83
CA GLY A 77 5.17 -5.51 12.38
C GLY A 77 4.00 -5.84 11.45
N TYR A 78 2.79 -5.77 12.01
CA TYR A 78 1.51 -5.94 11.29
C TYR A 78 0.49 -4.85 11.66
N PRO A 79 0.82 -3.56 11.51
CA PRO A 79 -0.06 -2.49 11.95
C PRO A 79 -1.34 -2.42 11.12
N THR A 80 -2.41 -1.98 11.77
CA THR A 80 -3.73 -1.78 11.17
C THR A 80 -4.07 -0.30 11.19
N ALA A 81 -4.55 0.21 10.06
CA ALA A 81 -5.00 1.59 9.93
C ALA A 81 -6.23 1.86 10.82
N ASP A 82 -6.24 3.04 11.45
CA ASP A 82 -7.36 3.52 12.22
C ASP A 82 -8.59 3.87 11.34
N ALA A 83 -9.62 4.45 11.94
CA ALA A 83 -10.83 4.86 11.23
C ALA A 83 -10.60 5.97 10.18
N ASN A 84 -9.45 6.65 10.23
CA ASN A 84 -9.07 7.71 9.29
C ASN A 84 -8.10 7.21 8.21
N GLY A 85 -7.79 5.91 8.17
CA GLY A 85 -6.82 5.38 7.21
C GLY A 85 -5.37 5.70 7.57
N VAL A 86 -5.09 5.90 8.87
CA VAL A 86 -3.76 6.27 9.39
C VAL A 86 -3.18 5.16 10.24
N ILE A 87 -1.88 4.91 10.08
CA ILE A 87 -1.08 4.11 10.99
C ILE A 87 -0.08 5.04 11.68
N SER A 88 0.03 4.92 12.99
CA SER A 88 1.14 5.48 13.77
C SER A 88 1.62 4.42 14.76
N THR A 89 2.84 3.92 14.55
CA THR A 89 3.41 2.83 15.34
C THR A 89 4.92 3.01 15.49
N THR A 90 5.56 2.12 16.22
CA THR A 90 7.01 2.01 16.31
C THR A 90 7.48 0.63 15.85
N ALA A 91 8.68 0.56 15.28
CA ALA A 91 9.33 -0.69 14.93
C ALA A 91 10.83 -0.62 15.26
N THR A 92 11.44 -1.75 15.56
CA THR A 92 12.89 -1.86 15.72
C THR A 92 13.52 -2.25 14.40
N VAL A 93 14.55 -1.52 13.97
CA VAL A 93 15.31 -1.77 12.73
C VAL A 93 16.73 -2.23 13.03
N TYR A 94 17.28 -3.08 12.19
CA TYR A 94 18.49 -3.85 12.45
C TYR A 94 19.59 -3.52 11.44
N ARG A 95 20.76 -3.09 11.93
CA ARG A 95 21.92 -2.84 11.07
C ARG A 95 22.48 -4.13 10.49
N HIS A 96 22.53 -5.18 11.29
CA HIS A 96 23.06 -6.47 10.89
C HIS A 96 21.91 -7.45 10.72
N MET A 97 21.77 -7.99 9.51
CA MET A 97 20.72 -8.92 9.16
C MET A 97 21.34 -10.18 8.56
N SER A 98 20.70 -11.31 8.80
CA SER A 98 21.12 -12.59 8.23
C SER A 98 19.93 -13.36 7.68
N PHE A 99 20.09 -13.87 6.46
CA PHE A 99 19.11 -14.72 5.78
C PHE A 99 19.85 -15.90 5.17
N ASP A 100 19.39 -17.10 5.51
CA ASP A 100 20.09 -18.36 5.19
C ASP A 100 21.57 -18.26 5.59
N ASP A 101 22.48 -18.42 4.62
CA ASP A 101 23.93 -18.37 4.80
C ASP A 101 24.55 -16.99 4.48
N ARG A 102 23.73 -15.94 4.31
CA ARG A 102 24.19 -14.59 3.97
C ARG A 102 24.04 -13.64 5.15
N ALA A 103 25.08 -12.85 5.40
CA ALA A 103 25.07 -11.75 6.35
C ALA A 103 25.13 -10.41 5.60
N TYR A 104 24.35 -9.45 6.07
CA TYR A 104 24.21 -8.11 5.53
C TYR A 104 24.56 -7.09 6.61
N ASP A 105 25.45 -6.14 6.30
CA ASP A 105 25.65 -4.93 7.08
C ASP A 105 25.03 -3.74 6.33
N CYS A 106 23.87 -3.30 6.81
CA CYS A 106 23.07 -2.21 6.24
C CYS A 106 23.80 -0.87 6.16
N LYS A 107 24.92 -0.69 6.90
CA LYS A 107 25.76 0.50 6.77
C LYS A 107 26.63 0.46 5.52
N THR A 108 27.23 -0.69 5.24
CA THR A 108 28.20 -0.86 4.15
C THR A 108 27.57 -1.38 2.86
N LEU A 109 26.35 -1.91 2.95
CA LEU A 109 25.60 -2.38 1.81
C LEU A 109 25.30 -1.22 0.85
N SER A 110 25.60 -1.42 -0.44
CA SER A 110 25.28 -0.43 -1.47
C SER A 110 23.78 -0.21 -1.53
N GLY A 111 23.36 1.03 -1.30
CA GLY A 111 21.94 1.37 -1.21
C GLY A 111 21.30 1.13 0.15
N GLY A 112 22.01 0.62 1.17
CA GLY A 112 21.50 0.43 2.53
C GLY A 112 20.30 -0.51 2.66
N CYS A 113 19.80 -0.69 3.88
CA CYS A 113 18.55 -1.43 4.15
C CYS A 113 17.33 -0.50 4.14
N SER A 114 16.14 -1.04 3.96
CA SER A 114 14.91 -0.25 3.86
C SER A 114 13.77 -0.84 4.66
N VAL A 115 12.90 0.04 5.15
CA VAL A 115 11.57 -0.35 5.63
C VAL A 115 10.62 -0.38 4.44
N VAL A 116 9.93 -1.51 4.26
CA VAL A 116 8.94 -1.71 3.21
C VAL A 116 7.60 -1.99 3.89
N GLY A 117 6.56 -1.25 3.53
CA GLY A 117 5.21 -1.62 3.89
C GLY A 117 4.51 -2.23 2.67
N SER A 118 3.82 -3.35 2.89
CA SER A 118 3.09 -4.10 1.86
C SER A 118 1.67 -4.38 2.34
N ASP A 119 0.69 -4.32 1.44
CA ASP A 119 -0.67 -4.74 1.76
C ASP A 119 -0.72 -6.21 2.22
N PHE A 120 -1.27 -6.48 3.41
CA PHE A 120 -1.27 -7.84 3.97
C PHE A 120 -2.12 -8.84 3.19
N SER A 121 -3.20 -8.36 2.57
CA SER A 121 -4.17 -9.21 1.88
C SER A 121 -3.77 -9.56 0.44
N THR A 122 -3.05 -8.66 -0.23
CA THR A 122 -2.73 -8.76 -1.65
C THR A 122 -1.24 -8.92 -1.93
N GLY A 123 -0.37 -8.57 -0.98
CA GLY A 123 1.09 -8.51 -1.16
C GLY A 123 1.54 -7.50 -2.21
N GLY A 124 0.63 -6.64 -2.69
CA GLY A 124 0.79 -5.87 -3.91
C GLY A 124 1.52 -4.55 -3.71
N GLU A 125 0.80 -3.51 -3.26
CA GLU A 125 1.36 -2.16 -3.19
C GLU A 125 2.50 -2.08 -2.16
N LEU A 126 3.68 -1.67 -2.62
CA LEU A 126 4.87 -1.51 -1.80
C LEU A 126 5.21 -0.02 -1.66
N VAL A 127 5.34 0.44 -0.41
CA VAL A 127 5.93 1.74 -0.10
C VAL A 127 7.24 1.52 0.64
N LYS A 128 8.32 2.12 0.14
CA LYS A 128 9.68 1.89 0.62
C LYS A 128 10.28 3.17 1.20
N VAL A 129 10.90 3.04 2.37
CA VAL A 129 11.66 4.11 3.04
C VAL A 129 13.08 3.64 3.31
N GLN A 130 14.04 4.34 2.73
CA GLN A 130 15.46 4.03 2.86
C GLN A 130 15.97 4.32 4.28
N LEU A 131 16.76 3.41 4.84
CA LEU A 131 17.48 3.60 6.09
C LEU A 131 18.97 3.86 5.85
N THR A 132 19.59 4.65 6.73
CA THR A 132 21.05 4.77 6.84
C THR A 132 21.51 4.64 8.29
N PHE A 133 22.54 3.82 8.52
CA PHE A 133 23.07 3.48 9.84
C PHE A 133 24.43 4.13 10.11
N GLN A 134 24.74 4.33 11.39
CA GLN A 134 26.03 4.77 11.91
C GLN A 134 27.09 3.68 11.93
#